data_AF-A0AAD4XPW7-F1
#
_entry.id   AF-A0AAD4XPW7-F1
#
_cell.length_a   1.000
_cell.length_b   1.000
_cell.length_c   1.000
_cell.angle_alpha   90.00
_cell.angle_beta   90.00
_cell.angle_gamma   90.00
#
_symmetry.space_group_name_H-M   'P 1'
#
loop_
_entity.id
_entity.type
_entity.pdbx_description
1 polymer ?
#
loop_
_entity_poly.entity_id
_entity_poly.type
_entity_poly.pdbx_seq_one_letter_code
_entity_poly.pdbx_strand_id
1 'polypeptide(L)'
;MPYNNSGENMISFEAFFTGWLIRQKYYLEQLISAQKNFQNISELELRSLVSQILLHYQQYYAAKVTAARVDVFALFAPPWFSSYELAYLWITGFKPSLAFKILDKSVSQDELTDEQLEALCRLRVQTKAAERELNNEMARFQESLALPPLVNLALNNPAGRRIDGETVVAAMQTLTEEMETIVESADFIRMTTARKIVEILSPVQSVSFLAAATQLQANIRMLGLQRDAERGRGITR
;
A
#
# COMPACT_ATOMS: atom_id res chain seq x y z
N MET A 1 3.48 -8.50 32.75
CA MET A 1 2.73 -8.86 31.52
C MET A 1 2.05 -7.60 30.99
N PRO A 2 2.50 -7.02 29.87
CA PRO A 2 1.70 -6.06 29.13
C PRO A 2 1.29 -6.68 27.78
N TYR A 3 0.17 -7.42 27.76
CA TYR A 3 -0.42 -7.94 26.52
C TYR A 3 -1.46 -6.97 25.91
N ASN A 4 -1.54 -5.73 26.42
CA ASN A 4 -2.57 -4.75 26.03
C ASN A 4 -2.11 -3.67 25.03
N ASN A 5 -0.82 -3.66 24.67
CA ASN A 5 -0.24 -2.56 23.89
C ASN A 5 -0.43 -2.74 22.37
N SER A 6 -0.64 -3.96 21.89
CA SER A 6 -0.85 -4.24 20.45
C SER A 6 -2.21 -3.74 19.97
N GLY A 7 -3.27 -3.97 20.75
CA GLY A 7 -4.62 -3.48 20.46
C GLY A 7 -4.70 -1.94 20.47
N GLU A 8 -4.10 -1.29 21.46
CA GLU A 8 -4.08 0.18 21.56
C GLU A 8 -3.31 0.83 20.39
N ASN A 9 -2.20 0.24 19.97
CA ASN A 9 -1.42 0.73 18.83
C ASN A 9 -2.12 0.49 17.47
N MET A 10 -2.87 -0.60 17.33
CA MET A 10 -3.67 -0.84 16.13
C MET A 10 -4.87 0.12 16.03
N ILE A 11 -5.52 0.41 17.16
CA ILE A 11 -6.53 1.49 17.27
C ILE A 11 -5.91 2.85 16.92
N SER A 12 -4.66 3.10 17.31
CA SER A 12 -3.91 4.30 16.95
C SER A 12 -3.68 4.41 15.43
N PHE A 13 -3.33 3.31 14.76
CA PHE A 13 -3.18 3.31 13.30
C PHE A 13 -4.52 3.48 12.57
N GLU A 14 -5.60 2.85 13.04
CA GLU A 14 -6.94 3.03 12.48
C GLU A 14 -7.41 4.49 12.60
N ALA A 15 -7.19 5.13 13.75
CA ALA A 15 -7.48 6.54 13.95
C ALA A 15 -6.65 7.42 13.01
N PHE A 16 -5.34 7.14 12.90
CA PHE A 16 -4.47 7.81 11.92
C PHE A 16 -4.98 7.64 10.49
N PHE A 17 -5.35 6.43 10.09
CA PHE A 17 -5.81 6.10 8.75
C PHE A 17 -7.12 6.83 8.42
N THR A 18 -8.04 6.91 9.37
CA THR A 18 -9.29 7.67 9.24
C THR A 18 -9.00 9.16 9.00
N GLY A 19 -8.10 9.75 9.79
CA GLY A 19 -7.67 11.14 9.57
C GLY A 19 -6.92 11.33 8.25
N TRP A 20 -6.15 10.34 7.82
CA TRP A 20 -5.46 10.33 6.54
C TRP A 20 -6.46 10.34 5.37
N LEU A 21 -7.50 9.52 5.41
CA LEU A 21 -8.55 9.48 4.39
C LEU A 21 -9.30 10.82 4.23
N ILE A 22 -9.55 11.52 5.34
CA ILE A 22 -10.18 12.86 5.31
C ILE A 22 -9.29 13.83 4.53
N ARG A 23 -7.98 13.84 4.81
CA ARG A 23 -7.02 14.66 4.06
C ARG A 23 -6.88 14.23 2.61
N GLN A 24 -6.92 12.93 2.32
CA GLN A 24 -6.91 12.40 0.95
C GLN A 24 -8.09 12.94 0.14
N LYS A 25 -9.29 13.01 0.72
CA LYS A 25 -10.46 13.61 0.07
C LYS A 25 -10.25 15.11 -0.19
N TYR A 26 -9.69 15.84 0.77
CA TYR A 26 -9.36 17.26 0.58
C TYR A 26 -8.34 17.47 -0.55
N TYR A 27 -7.30 16.63 -0.64
CA TYR A 27 -6.34 16.68 -1.75
C TYR A 27 -6.98 16.32 -3.09
N LEU A 28 -7.93 15.38 -3.13
CA LEU A 28 -8.70 15.09 -4.34
C LEU A 28 -9.47 16.32 -4.84
N GLU A 29 -10.13 17.04 -3.94
CA GLU A 29 -10.85 18.26 -4.27
C GLU A 29 -9.91 19.34 -4.83
N GLN A 30 -8.73 19.51 -4.23
CA GLN A 30 -7.71 20.42 -4.74
C GLN A 30 -7.17 20.00 -6.12
N LEU A 31 -6.91 18.71 -6.33
CA LEU A 31 -6.47 18.17 -7.62
C LEU A 31 -7.49 18.43 -8.72
N ILE A 32 -8.77 18.14 -8.46
CA ILE A 32 -9.86 18.39 -9.41
C ILE A 32 -10.02 19.89 -9.68
N SER A 33 -9.90 20.73 -8.65
CA SER A 33 -9.94 22.19 -8.82
C SER A 33 -8.79 22.69 -9.68
N ALA A 34 -7.58 22.17 -9.47
CA ALA A 34 -6.40 22.51 -10.25
C ALA A 34 -6.55 22.09 -11.72
N GLN A 35 -7.06 20.88 -11.98
CA GLN A 35 -7.33 20.40 -13.33
C GLN A 35 -8.29 21.30 -14.11
N LYS A 36 -9.34 21.82 -13.46
CA LYS A 36 -10.32 22.71 -14.10
C LYS A 36 -9.76 24.09 -14.42
N ASN A 37 -8.66 24.49 -13.79
CA ASN A 37 -8.13 25.85 -13.80
C ASN A 37 -6.65 25.92 -14.22
N PHE A 38 -6.14 24.94 -14.98
CA PHE A 38 -4.71 24.88 -15.35
C PHE A 38 -4.17 26.16 -16.00
N GLN A 39 -5.00 26.92 -16.72
CA GLN A 39 -4.59 28.19 -17.36
C GLN A 39 -4.37 29.34 -16.37
N ASN A 40 -4.93 29.24 -15.16
CA ASN A 40 -4.93 30.31 -14.16
C ASN A 40 -4.04 29.99 -12.96
N ILE A 41 -3.39 28.82 -12.94
CA ILE A 41 -2.55 28.36 -11.83
C ILE A 41 -1.10 28.33 -12.30
N SER A 42 -0.20 28.91 -11.50
CA SER A 42 1.22 28.92 -11.84
C SER A 42 1.83 27.52 -11.73
N GLU A 43 2.89 27.28 -12.51
CA GLU A 43 3.63 26.02 -12.44
C GLU A 43 4.18 25.73 -11.02
N LEU A 44 4.60 26.79 -10.30
CA LEU A 44 5.09 26.69 -8.93
C LEU A 44 4.01 26.19 -7.97
N GLU A 45 2.78 26.66 -8.12
CA GLU A 45 1.63 26.20 -7.32
C GLU A 45 1.29 24.73 -7.62
N LEU A 46 1.31 24.31 -8.88
CA LEU A 46 1.11 22.91 -9.26
C LEU A 46 2.20 22.01 -8.65
N ARG A 47 3.47 22.42 -8.73
CA ARG A 47 4.59 21.70 -8.10
C ARG A 47 4.42 21.59 -6.59
N SER A 48 4.01 22.68 -5.93
CA SER A 48 3.73 22.69 -4.50
C SER A 48 2.62 21.70 -4.12
N LEU A 49 1.51 21.70 -4.87
CA LEU A 49 0.40 20.75 -4.64
C LEU A 49 0.87 19.30 -4.80
N VAL A 50 1.59 19.01 -5.87
CA VAL A 50 2.17 17.69 -6.15
C VAL A 50 3.09 17.24 -5.01
N SER A 51 3.99 18.10 -4.54
CA SER A 51 4.88 17.81 -3.41
C SER A 51 4.12 17.54 -2.11
N GLN A 52 3.06 18.29 -1.82
CA GLN A 52 2.22 18.07 -0.64
C GLN A 52 1.53 16.70 -0.66
N ILE A 53 1.05 16.27 -1.83
CA ILE A 53 0.41 14.95 -1.98
C ILE A 53 1.42 13.82 -1.84
N LEU A 54 2.61 13.96 -2.43
CA LEU A 54 3.68 12.97 -2.24
C LEU A 54 4.08 12.86 -0.76
N LEU A 55 4.18 13.99 -0.06
CA LEU A 55 4.41 14.01 1.39
C LEU A 55 3.27 13.32 2.16
N HIS A 56 2.03 13.53 1.74
CA HIS A 56 0.86 12.89 2.36
C HIS A 56 0.90 11.36 2.23
N TYR A 57 1.30 10.81 1.08
CA TYR A 57 1.53 9.37 0.91
C TYR A 57 2.76 8.88 1.68
N GLN A 58 3.83 9.66 1.75
CA GLN A 58 5.01 9.31 2.55
C GLN A 58 4.66 9.17 4.04
N GLN A 59 3.82 10.07 4.57
CA GLN A 59 3.31 9.98 5.94
C GLN A 59 2.52 8.69 6.19
N TYR A 60 1.72 8.25 5.20
CA TYR A 60 0.99 6.99 5.31
C TYR A 60 1.92 5.79 5.43
N TYR A 61 2.92 5.68 4.55
CA TYR A 61 3.87 4.57 4.60
C TYR A 61 4.74 4.59 5.88
N ALA A 62 5.14 5.77 6.35
CA ALA A 62 5.86 5.90 7.61
C ALA A 62 5.04 5.41 8.82
N ALA A 63 3.77 5.80 8.90
CA ALA A 63 2.86 5.31 9.94
C ALA A 63 2.62 3.80 9.81
N LYS A 64 2.53 3.29 8.58
CA LYS A 64 2.32 1.87 8.30
C LYS A 64 3.52 1.01 8.71
N VAL A 65 4.75 1.46 8.51
CA VAL A 65 5.96 0.77 9.03
C VAL A 65 5.91 0.69 10.55
N THR A 66 5.45 1.75 11.23
CA THR A 66 5.30 1.73 12.69
C THR A 66 4.23 0.73 13.12
N ALA A 67 3.11 0.64 12.40
CA ALA A 67 2.07 -0.36 12.65
C ALA A 67 2.56 -1.80 12.36
N ALA A 68 3.38 -2.00 11.32
CA ALA A 68 3.95 -3.30 10.98
C ALA A 68 4.82 -3.87 12.12
N ARG A 69 5.60 -3.00 12.79
CA ARG A 69 6.43 -3.37 13.96
C ARG A 69 5.64 -3.78 15.19
N VAL A 70 4.34 -3.46 15.21
CA VAL A 70 3.44 -3.87 16.29
C VAL A 70 2.75 -5.19 15.92
N ASP A 71 2.18 -5.25 14.72
CA ASP A 71 1.56 -6.45 14.17
C ASP A 71 1.54 -6.38 12.63
N VAL A 72 2.53 -7.01 11.99
CA VAL A 72 2.64 -7.05 10.53
C VAL A 72 1.55 -7.91 9.90
N PHE A 73 1.06 -8.94 10.59
CA PHE A 73 0.05 -9.86 10.05
C PHE A 73 -1.32 -9.18 9.98
N ALA A 74 -1.63 -8.29 10.93
CA ALA A 74 -2.82 -7.45 10.89
C ALA A 74 -2.93 -6.58 9.61
N LEU A 75 -1.80 -6.25 8.97
CA LEU A 75 -1.79 -5.46 7.74
C LEU A 75 -2.22 -6.24 6.48
N PHE A 76 -2.30 -7.58 6.55
CA PHE A 76 -2.78 -8.41 5.44
C PHE A 76 -4.31 -8.56 5.42
N ALA A 77 -4.97 -8.39 6.56
CA ALA A 77 -6.42 -8.36 6.70
C ALA A 77 -6.87 -7.18 7.58
N PRO A 78 -6.57 -5.93 7.18
CA PRO A 78 -6.85 -4.76 7.99
C PRO A 78 -8.36 -4.58 8.20
N PRO A 79 -8.84 -4.41 9.46
CA PRO A 79 -10.27 -4.26 9.74
C PRO A 79 -10.87 -2.97 9.18
N TRP A 80 -10.03 -1.98 8.87
CA TRP A 80 -10.45 -0.71 8.27
C TRP A 80 -10.62 -0.75 6.75
N PHE A 81 -10.39 -1.91 6.09
CA PHE A 81 -10.63 -2.10 4.64
C PHE A 81 -11.90 -2.93 4.41
N SER A 82 -12.63 -2.57 3.35
CA SER A 82 -13.74 -3.38 2.85
C SER A 82 -13.25 -4.66 2.18
N SER A 83 -14.13 -5.66 2.08
CA SER A 83 -13.83 -6.92 1.37
C SER A 83 -13.40 -6.68 -0.08
N TYR A 84 -13.94 -5.63 -0.70
CA TYR A 84 -13.60 -5.22 -2.06
C TYR A 84 -12.23 -4.57 -2.16
N GLU A 85 -11.83 -3.72 -1.20
CA GLU A 85 -10.47 -3.15 -1.15
C GLU A 85 -9.42 -4.25 -0.98
N LEU A 86 -9.68 -5.23 -0.11
CA LEU A 86 -8.78 -6.36 0.14
C LEU A 86 -8.48 -7.16 -1.13
N ALA A 87 -9.44 -7.29 -2.04
CA ALA A 87 -9.28 -8.03 -3.29
C ALA A 87 -8.24 -7.42 -4.26
N TYR A 88 -7.86 -6.15 -4.07
CA TYR A 88 -6.85 -5.47 -4.90
C TYR A 88 -5.47 -5.40 -4.23
N LEU A 89 -5.32 -5.97 -3.04
CA LEU A 89 -4.03 -5.98 -2.34
C LEU A 89 -3.05 -6.95 -2.99
N TRP A 90 -1.81 -6.49 -3.10
CA TRP A 90 -0.67 -7.30 -3.50
C TRP A 90 0.14 -7.74 -2.28
N ILE A 91 0.74 -6.79 -1.57
CA ILE A 91 1.48 -6.99 -0.31
C ILE A 91 1.09 -5.84 0.62
N THR A 92 0.00 -6.00 1.37
CA THR A 92 -0.57 -4.99 2.30
C THR A 92 -0.86 -3.62 1.65
N GLY A 93 -0.93 -3.55 0.32
CA GLY A 93 -1.17 -2.35 -0.48
C GLY A 93 -1.27 -2.67 -1.98
N PHE A 94 -1.58 -1.68 -2.80
CA PHE A 94 -1.73 -1.85 -4.25
C PHE A 94 -0.42 -2.29 -4.92
N LYS A 95 -0.54 -2.95 -6.08
CA LYS A 95 0.61 -3.34 -6.89
C LYS A 95 1.20 -2.13 -7.63
N PRO A 96 2.50 -1.78 -7.48
CA PRO A 96 3.10 -0.56 -8.05
C PRO A 96 2.84 -0.35 -9.56
N SER A 97 2.81 -1.42 -10.35
CA SER A 97 2.55 -1.39 -11.79
C SER A 97 1.15 -0.91 -12.17
N LEU A 98 0.21 -0.88 -11.22
CA LEU A 98 -1.09 -0.23 -11.41
C LEU A 98 -0.94 1.28 -11.67
N ALA A 99 0.08 1.93 -11.11
CA ALA A 99 0.34 3.35 -11.33
C ALA A 99 0.50 3.68 -12.82
N PHE A 100 1.18 2.83 -13.59
CA PHE A 100 1.30 3.07 -15.03
C PHE A 100 -0.02 2.89 -15.78
N LYS A 101 -0.87 1.93 -15.35
CA LYS A 101 -2.20 1.77 -15.96
C LYS A 101 -3.08 2.99 -15.70
N ILE A 102 -2.96 3.61 -14.52
CA ILE A 102 -3.65 4.86 -14.20
C ILE A 102 -3.09 5.99 -15.07
N LEU A 103 -1.76 6.08 -15.18
CA LEU A 103 -1.08 7.07 -16.03
C LEU A 103 -1.59 6.99 -17.48
N ASP A 104 -1.58 5.80 -18.08
CA ASP A 104 -2.02 5.54 -19.46
C ASP A 104 -3.49 5.92 -19.71
N LYS A 105 -4.31 6.05 -18.66
CA LYS A 105 -5.72 6.45 -18.74
C LYS A 105 -5.98 7.91 -18.35
N SER A 106 -4.99 8.58 -17.76
CA SER A 106 -5.12 9.92 -17.19
C SER A 106 -4.36 11.00 -17.95
N VAL A 107 -3.30 10.60 -18.67
CA VAL A 107 -2.48 11.49 -19.51
C VAL A 107 -2.44 10.89 -20.91
N SER A 108 -2.87 11.67 -21.90
CA SER A 108 -2.89 11.24 -23.30
C SER A 108 -1.46 10.96 -23.77
N GLN A 109 -1.25 9.93 -24.60
CA GLN A 109 0.09 9.64 -25.13
C GLN A 109 0.63 10.79 -25.98
N ASP A 110 -0.24 11.50 -26.70
CA ASP A 110 0.11 12.66 -27.52
C ASP A 110 0.58 13.87 -26.70
N GLU A 111 0.34 13.88 -25.39
CA GLU A 111 0.80 14.92 -24.46
C GLU A 111 2.19 14.62 -23.88
N LEU A 112 2.72 13.41 -24.07
CA LEU A 112 4.02 12.99 -23.54
C LEU A 112 5.10 13.19 -24.60
N THR A 113 6.25 13.73 -24.20
CA THR A 113 7.41 13.80 -25.11
C THR A 113 8.05 12.43 -25.30
N ASP A 114 8.83 12.25 -26.37
CA ASP A 114 9.54 11.00 -26.64
C ASP A 114 10.49 10.64 -25.49
N GLU A 115 11.16 11.64 -24.88
CA GLU A 115 12.02 11.43 -23.72
C GLU A 115 11.22 10.96 -22.49
N GLN A 116 10.03 11.52 -22.27
CA GLN A 116 9.15 11.07 -21.18
C GLN A 116 8.67 9.63 -21.42
N LEU A 117 8.29 9.29 -22.65
CA LEU A 117 7.87 7.95 -23.02
C LEU A 117 8.98 6.92 -22.81
N GLU A 118 10.21 7.22 -23.26
CA GLU A 118 11.35 6.35 -23.05
C GLU A 118 11.68 6.17 -21.57
N ALA A 119 11.68 7.27 -20.79
CA ALA A 119 11.91 7.23 -19.35
C ALA A 119 10.86 6.42 -18.60
N LEU A 120 9.57 6.56 -18.96
CA LEU A 120 8.48 5.79 -18.40
C LEU A 120 8.58 4.30 -18.79
N CYS A 121 8.96 3.98 -20.03
CA CYS A 121 9.21 2.60 -20.46
C CYS A 121 10.31 1.93 -19.64
N ARG A 122 11.44 2.62 -19.43
CA ARG A 122 12.52 2.15 -18.55
C ARG A 122 12.03 1.96 -17.12
N LEU A 123 11.28 2.92 -16.57
CA LEU A 123 10.74 2.84 -15.22
C LEU A 123 9.73 1.69 -15.05
N ARG A 124 8.91 1.39 -16.07
CA ARG A 124 8.01 0.23 -16.09
C ARG A 124 8.77 -1.08 -15.96
N VAL A 125 9.87 -1.24 -16.71
CA VAL A 125 10.71 -2.44 -16.67
C VAL A 125 11.34 -2.59 -15.29
N GLN A 126 11.94 -1.52 -14.75
CA GLN A 126 12.54 -1.52 -13.41
C GLN A 126 11.52 -1.87 -12.31
N THR A 127 10.33 -1.25 -12.36
CA THR A 127 9.26 -1.53 -11.38
C THR A 127 8.79 -2.98 -11.46
N LYS A 128 8.60 -3.52 -12.66
CA LYS A 128 8.22 -4.94 -12.83
C LYS A 128 9.30 -5.90 -12.34
N ALA A 129 10.58 -5.57 -12.53
CA ALA A 129 11.68 -6.37 -12.02
C ALA A 129 11.68 -6.39 -10.49
N ALA A 130 11.56 -5.22 -9.85
CA ALA A 130 11.48 -5.11 -8.39
C ALA A 130 10.25 -5.84 -7.82
N GLU A 131 9.09 -5.73 -8.47
CA GLU A 131 7.90 -6.49 -8.09
C GLU A 131 8.12 -8.01 -8.18
N ARG A 132 8.81 -8.50 -9.23
CA ARG A 132 9.10 -9.93 -9.39
C ARG A 132 10.03 -10.43 -8.31
N GLU A 133 11.08 -9.67 -7.99
CA GLU A 133 12.01 -10.04 -6.92
C GLU A 133 11.26 -10.17 -5.59
N LEU A 134 10.45 -9.17 -5.24
CA LEU A 134 9.69 -9.21 -4.00
C LEU A 134 8.61 -10.31 -3.97
N ASN A 135 8.04 -10.67 -5.13
CA ASN A 135 7.16 -11.86 -5.20
C ASN A 135 7.93 -13.15 -4.92
N ASN A 136 9.16 -13.27 -5.42
CA ASN A 136 9.98 -14.45 -5.18
C ASN A 136 10.38 -14.54 -3.71
N GLU A 137 10.71 -13.40 -3.07
CA GLU A 137 10.96 -13.33 -1.63
C GLU A 137 9.73 -13.76 -0.82
N MET A 138 8.55 -13.22 -1.14
CA MET A 138 7.29 -13.63 -0.49
C MET A 138 6.99 -15.11 -0.70
N ALA A 139 7.25 -15.65 -1.90
CA ALA A 139 7.06 -17.07 -2.18
C ALA A 139 8.02 -17.94 -1.36
N ARG A 140 9.29 -17.58 -1.28
CA ARG A 140 10.28 -18.27 -0.43
C ARG A 140 9.90 -18.23 1.05
N PHE A 141 9.40 -17.09 1.53
CA PHE A 141 8.86 -16.96 2.88
C PHE A 141 7.65 -17.89 3.10
N GLN A 142 6.72 -17.97 2.15
CA GLN A 142 5.59 -18.88 2.25
C GLN A 142 6.00 -20.36 2.15
N GLU A 143 7.02 -20.68 1.35
CA GLU A 143 7.60 -22.03 1.27
C GLU A 143 8.34 -22.43 2.55
N SER A 144 9.04 -21.49 3.21
CA SER A 144 9.69 -21.76 4.51
C SER A 144 8.65 -22.12 5.60
N LEU A 145 7.39 -21.68 5.42
CA LEU A 145 6.24 -22.03 6.24
C LEU A 145 5.51 -23.32 5.82
N ALA A 146 5.95 -24.03 4.77
CA ALA A 146 5.26 -25.22 4.24
C ALA A 146 5.07 -26.34 5.26
N LEU A 147 5.91 -26.37 6.31
CA LEU A 147 5.54 -26.96 7.59
C LEU A 147 5.32 -25.80 8.56
N PRO A 148 4.09 -25.59 9.07
CA PRO A 148 3.86 -24.57 10.09
C PRO A 148 4.91 -24.75 11.19
N PRO A 149 5.61 -23.70 11.66
CA PRO A 149 6.71 -23.84 12.62
C PRO A 149 6.33 -24.71 13.82
N LEU A 150 5.07 -24.62 14.28
CA LEU A 150 4.49 -25.45 15.33
C LEU A 150 4.40 -26.94 14.95
N VAL A 151 4.04 -27.26 13.70
CA VAL A 151 4.03 -28.62 13.15
C VAL A 151 5.46 -29.14 12.99
N ASN A 152 6.40 -28.33 12.52
CA ASN A 152 7.80 -28.72 12.40
C ASN A 152 8.44 -28.97 13.77
N LEU A 153 8.18 -28.11 14.76
CA LEU A 153 8.60 -28.31 16.14
C LEU A 153 7.98 -29.57 16.77
N ALA A 154 6.73 -29.91 16.43
CA ALA A 154 6.08 -31.14 16.87
C ALA A 154 6.69 -32.40 16.20
N LEU A 155 6.96 -32.36 14.89
CA LEU A 155 7.56 -33.47 14.14
C LEU A 155 9.01 -33.76 14.57
N ASN A 156 9.78 -32.71 14.88
CA ASN A 156 11.15 -32.84 15.37
C ASN A 156 11.24 -33.22 16.86
N ASN A 157 10.09 -33.46 17.51
CA ASN A 157 10.00 -33.92 18.88
C ASN A 157 9.19 -35.23 18.99
N PRO A 158 9.69 -36.33 18.39
CA PRO A 158 8.99 -37.63 18.39
C PRO A 158 8.81 -38.22 19.79
N ALA A 159 9.52 -37.70 20.79
CA ALA A 159 9.44 -38.11 22.19
C ALA A 159 8.32 -37.41 22.98
N GLY A 160 7.57 -36.48 22.37
CA GLY A 160 6.48 -35.75 23.04
C GLY A 160 6.95 -34.88 24.22
N ARG A 161 8.22 -34.46 24.24
CA ARG A 161 8.75 -33.61 25.31
C ARG A 161 8.10 -32.23 25.24
N ARG A 162 8.02 -31.52 26.36
CA ARG A 162 7.56 -30.12 26.33
C ARG A 162 8.51 -29.31 25.44
N ILE A 163 7.98 -28.76 24.35
CA ILE A 163 8.69 -27.76 23.56
C ILE A 163 8.76 -26.51 24.44
N ASP A 164 9.95 -25.96 24.59
CA ASP A 164 10.15 -24.76 25.37
C ASP A 164 9.43 -23.57 24.74
N GLY A 165 8.76 -22.76 25.56
CA GLY A 165 8.03 -21.59 25.11
C GLY A 165 8.94 -20.57 24.43
N GLU A 166 10.19 -20.47 24.87
CA GLU A 166 11.18 -19.56 24.27
C GLU A 166 11.53 -19.94 22.83
N THR A 167 11.58 -21.24 22.51
CA THR A 167 11.86 -21.71 21.14
C THR A 167 10.73 -21.36 20.17
N VAL A 168 9.47 -21.46 20.63
CA VAL A 168 8.30 -21.07 19.83
C VAL A 168 8.28 -19.56 19.61
N VAL A 169 8.57 -18.76 20.65
CA VAL A 169 8.61 -17.29 20.55
C VAL A 169 9.72 -16.83 19.61
N ALA A 170 10.92 -17.39 19.70
CA ALA A 170 12.03 -17.04 18.82
C ALA A 170 11.71 -17.33 17.34
N ALA A 171 11.14 -18.49 17.04
CA ALA A 171 10.74 -18.85 15.68
C ALA A 171 9.66 -17.89 15.12
N MET A 172 8.68 -17.51 15.95
CA MET A 172 7.65 -16.54 15.57
C MET A 172 8.21 -15.14 15.35
N GLN A 173 9.22 -14.74 16.13
CA GLN A 173 9.87 -13.44 15.99
C GLN A 173 10.62 -13.33 14.67
N THR A 174 11.41 -14.33 14.28
CA THR A 174 12.11 -14.34 12.99
C THR A 174 11.13 -14.20 11.82
N LEU A 175 9.99 -14.90 11.86
CA LEU A 175 8.95 -14.78 10.84
C LEU A 175 8.32 -13.39 10.77
N THR A 176 8.16 -12.76 11.93
CA THR A 176 7.62 -11.40 12.02
C THR A 176 8.59 -10.41 11.39
N GLU A 177 9.88 -10.48 11.72
CA GLU A 177 10.94 -9.61 11.18
C GLU A 177 11.12 -9.75 9.66
N GLU A 178 11.06 -10.99 9.14
CA GLU A 178 11.10 -11.24 7.69
C GLU A 178 9.88 -10.63 6.98
N MET A 179 8.68 -10.79 7.54
CA MET A 179 7.45 -10.23 6.96
C MET A 179 7.43 -8.69 7.04
N GLU A 180 7.93 -8.10 8.12
CA GLU A 180 8.10 -6.64 8.24
C GLU A 180 8.99 -6.10 7.12
N THR A 181 10.10 -6.78 6.83
CA THR A 181 11.04 -6.42 5.77
C THR A 181 10.38 -6.48 4.38
N ILE A 182 9.57 -7.52 4.12
CA ILE A 182 8.81 -7.67 2.87
C ILE A 182 7.79 -6.53 2.71
N VAL A 183 7.05 -6.21 3.78
CA VAL A 183 6.06 -5.12 3.77
C VAL A 183 6.71 -3.75 3.55
N GLU A 184 7.82 -3.48 4.25
CA GLU A 184 8.58 -2.22 4.09
C GLU A 184 9.13 -2.08 2.67
N SER A 185 9.68 -3.17 2.11
CA SER A 185 10.17 -3.21 0.72
C SER A 185 9.04 -2.95 -0.29
N ALA A 186 7.86 -3.51 -0.07
CA ALA A 186 6.70 -3.26 -0.93
C ALA A 186 6.29 -1.79 -0.91
N ASP A 187 6.22 -1.17 0.28
CA ASP A 187 5.90 0.24 0.45
C ASP A 187 6.97 1.15 -0.17
N PHE A 188 8.24 0.77 -0.06
CA PHE A 188 9.35 1.46 -0.72
C PHE A 188 9.23 1.46 -2.25
N ILE A 189 8.89 0.32 -2.87
CA ILE A 189 8.69 0.24 -4.32
C ILE A 189 7.51 1.13 -4.73
N ARG A 190 6.37 1.09 -4.01
CA ARG A 190 5.21 1.97 -4.30
C ARG A 190 5.60 3.45 -4.30
N MET A 191 6.25 3.89 -3.23
CA MET A 191 6.61 5.30 -3.07
C MET A 191 7.65 5.74 -4.10
N THR A 192 8.65 4.89 -4.38
CA THR A 192 9.69 5.18 -5.37
C THR A 192 9.12 5.22 -6.79
N THR A 193 8.23 4.30 -7.15
CA THR A 193 7.56 4.31 -8.45
C THR A 193 6.72 5.57 -8.63
N ALA A 194 5.88 5.93 -7.65
CA ALA A 194 5.05 7.13 -7.73
C ALA A 194 5.88 8.42 -7.84
N ARG A 195 6.94 8.54 -7.04
CA ARG A 195 7.86 9.69 -7.07
C ARG A 195 8.55 9.80 -8.43
N LYS A 196 9.12 8.71 -8.95
CA LYS A 196 9.81 8.72 -10.25
C LYS A 196 8.87 9.02 -11.42
N ILE A 197 7.61 8.57 -11.36
CA ILE A 197 6.60 8.96 -12.37
C ILE A 197 6.44 10.49 -12.35
N VAL A 198 6.19 11.07 -11.18
CA VAL A 198 6.01 12.53 -11.03
C VAL A 198 7.26 13.32 -11.43
N GLU A 199 8.47 12.80 -11.19
CA GLU A 199 9.73 13.44 -11.62
C GLU A 199 9.90 13.46 -13.15
N ILE A 200 9.33 12.49 -13.86
CA ILE A 200 9.36 12.43 -15.33
C ILE A 200 8.29 13.34 -15.95
N LEU A 201 7.13 13.45 -15.30
CA LEU A 201 5.99 14.20 -15.80
C LEU A 201 6.14 15.71 -15.58
N SER A 202 5.46 16.50 -16.43
CA SER A 202 5.26 17.92 -16.16
C SER A 202 4.31 18.11 -14.96
N PRO A 203 4.26 19.30 -14.32
CA PRO A 203 3.36 19.54 -13.20
C PRO A 203 1.87 19.33 -13.55
N VAL A 204 1.46 19.70 -14.77
CA VAL A 204 0.09 19.49 -15.27
C VAL A 204 -0.23 18.00 -15.41
N GLN A 205 0.68 17.24 -16.05
CA GLN A 205 0.54 15.79 -16.21
C GLN A 205 0.54 15.08 -14.84
N SER A 206 1.38 15.53 -13.90
CA SER A 206 1.47 15.00 -12.54
C SER A 206 0.18 15.20 -11.76
N VAL A 207 -0.43 16.39 -11.85
CA VAL A 207 -1.74 16.66 -11.25
C VAL A 207 -2.80 15.74 -11.85
N SER A 208 -2.82 15.56 -13.17
CA SER A 208 -3.79 14.64 -13.80
C SER A 208 -3.62 13.19 -13.38
N PHE A 209 -2.38 12.71 -13.32
CA PHE A 209 -2.06 11.39 -12.82
C PHE A 209 -2.48 11.18 -11.36
N LEU A 210 -2.12 12.11 -10.46
CA LEU A 210 -2.44 12.02 -9.03
C LEU A 210 -3.94 12.17 -8.77
N ALA A 211 -4.64 12.99 -9.55
CA ALA A 211 -6.11 13.10 -9.51
C ALA A 211 -6.76 11.76 -9.83
N ALA A 212 -6.36 11.14 -10.94
CA ALA A 212 -6.89 9.84 -11.35
C ALA A 212 -6.57 8.74 -10.33
N ALA A 213 -5.35 8.70 -9.78
CA ALA A 213 -4.96 7.72 -8.76
C ALA A 213 -5.77 7.88 -7.48
N THR A 214 -5.91 9.11 -7.00
CA THR A 214 -6.68 9.43 -5.79
C THR A 214 -8.18 9.14 -5.98
N GLN A 215 -8.72 9.49 -7.14
CA GLN A 215 -10.13 9.22 -7.47
C GLN A 215 -10.40 7.72 -7.55
N LEU A 216 -9.49 6.94 -8.14
CA LEU A 216 -9.62 5.48 -8.18
C LEU A 216 -9.65 4.89 -6.76
N GLN A 217 -8.74 5.33 -5.89
CA GLN A 217 -8.71 4.88 -4.49
C GLN A 217 -10.01 5.23 -3.76
N ALA A 218 -10.53 6.45 -3.91
CA ALA A 218 -11.79 6.87 -3.33
C ALA A 218 -12.98 6.05 -3.85
N ASN A 219 -13.01 5.75 -5.15
CA ASN A 219 -14.07 4.97 -5.77
C ASN A 219 -14.06 3.51 -5.31
N ILE A 220 -12.89 2.86 -5.26
CA ILE A 220 -12.76 1.48 -4.76
C ILE A 220 -13.30 1.42 -3.33
N ARG A 221 -12.91 2.34 -2.46
CA ARG A 221 -13.38 2.37 -1.08
C ARG A 221 -14.89 2.61 -0.98
N MET A 222 -15.42 3.58 -1.71
CA MET A 222 -16.85 3.88 -1.72
C MET A 222 -17.69 2.67 -2.17
N LEU A 223 -17.30 2.03 -3.27
CA LEU A 223 -17.98 0.83 -3.78
C LEU A 223 -17.87 -0.36 -2.82
N GLY A 224 -16.72 -0.51 -2.16
CA GLY A 224 -16.51 -1.56 -1.17
C GLY A 224 -17.41 -1.41 0.05
N LEU A 225 -17.47 -0.21 0.62
CA LEU A 225 -18.33 0.07 1.78
C LEU A 225 -19.82 -0.11 1.45
N GLN A 226 -20.25 0.27 0.23
CA GLN A 226 -21.63 0.04 -0.23
C GLN A 226 -21.95 -1.46 -0.29
N ARG A 227 -21.07 -2.27 -0.88
CA ARG A 227 -21.25 -3.74 -0.99
C ARG A 227 -21.28 -4.44 0.36
N ASP A 228 -20.39 -4.05 1.26
CA ASP A 228 -20.34 -4.65 2.60
C ASP A 228 -21.61 -4.30 3.40
N ALA A 229 -22.12 -3.06 3.28
CA ALA A 229 -23.39 -2.66 3.88
C ALA A 229 -24.59 -3.43 3.31
N GLU A 230 -24.64 -3.69 2.00
CA GLU A 230 -25.68 -4.49 1.36
C GLU A 230 -25.65 -5.95 1.83
N ARG A 231 -24.45 -6.55 1.94
CA ARG A 231 -24.28 -7.92 2.45
C ARG A 231 -24.68 -8.06 3.92
N GLY A 232 -24.34 -7.07 4.76
CA GLY A 232 -24.74 -7.05 6.16
C GLY A 232 -26.27 -6.98 6.36
N ARG A 233 -26.99 -6.31 5.45
CA ARG A 233 -28.46 -6.25 5.44
C ARG A 233 -29.13 -7.54 4.97
N GLY A 234 -28.42 -8.40 4.25
CA GLY A 234 -28.94 -9.70 3.77
C GLY A 234 -28.89 -10.83 4.81
N ILE A 235 -28.08 -10.69 5.86
CA ILE A 235 -27.91 -11.70 6.92
C ILE A 235 -28.97 -11.54 8.03
N THR A 236 -29.67 -10.40 8.06
CA THR A 236 -30.70 -10.06 9.08
C THR A 236 -32.14 -10.31 8.61
N ARG A 237 -32.35 -11.15 7.58
CA ARG A 237 -33.67 -11.57 7.10
C ARG A 237 -33.87 -13.08 7.20
#